data_AF-A0A7S2EQD6-F1
#
_entry.id   AF-A0A7S2EQD6-F1
#
_cell.length_a   1.000
_cell.length_b   1.000
_cell.length_c   1.000
_cell.angle_alpha   90.00
_cell.angle_beta   90.00
_cell.angle_gamma   90.00
#
_symmetry.space_group_name_H-M   'P 1'
#
loop_
_entity.id
_entity.type
_entity.pdbx_description
1 polymer ?
#
loop_
_entity_poly.entity_id
_entity_poly.type
_entity_poly.pdbx_seq_one_letter_code
_entity_poly.pdbx_strand_id
1 'polypeptide(L)'
;KLEEMVLSSDIVVTCAGSPGLLCADWVKPGADVINVGTTFIEQKDSLVSDFEGDLSRVAKRFSPVPGGIGPLSIAALFRNVAKAAWDRKASKGNVESTWTQKSGSLYRKIHFKDYDSALNFANKVNTMSSDLDHHANMTFRHKCVNGVDLELEFFTFEANEITEKDYVAAHNVNAILEEQKINMNDYSYELKEESIAKYPADPRGSSRLLRVDSAGNVSHFENFSESFLPLAEGAHIIFNESKVVNGRLEVFPKGANEGIEMMILDLGSGIEIKSDGLQLTVMLRKEGVRVGDILTVPKSDGKTTFKVKAVVGPWIEDEKSNGNGTECIVECVTEEKAQLFSDFLDQVGSVPIPPYLDRDAEDSDKQAYNNVYAAGSGSVAAPTAGLHFTDELLSKIGAENTSFLSLHVGAGTFKPVVTEDARDHSMHGENFSVNVRELNRIIDSIDSGKRMIVVGTTSSRTLESLYWCGVKILRNGIDKHEKSLSLGQNEWAQLALGGRDYSASEALKAVIKGKSQNDFVQGRTSLMIVPGTYDFKVVDELVTNFHAPDSTLMLLVSAFLGSGRKVRDVYHEAQNMGYRFLSYGDVCFFSRSKKRK
;
A
#
# COMPACT_ATOMS: atom_id res chain seq x y z
N LYS A 1 33.58 -64.07 20.88
CA LYS A 1 32.63 -63.70 19.79
C LYS A 1 32.18 -62.24 19.86
N LEU A 2 31.47 -61.76 20.91
CA LEU A 2 31.09 -60.33 20.97
C LEU A 2 32.32 -59.42 21.07
N GLU A 3 33.26 -59.74 21.96
CA GLU A 3 34.55 -59.05 22.07
C GLU A 3 35.33 -58.99 20.74
N GLU A 4 35.48 -60.11 20.03
CA GLU A 4 36.16 -60.16 18.72
C GLU A 4 35.46 -59.29 17.66
N MET A 5 34.13 -59.21 17.70
CA MET A 5 33.36 -58.34 16.79
C MET A 5 33.61 -56.86 17.10
N VAL A 6 33.68 -56.49 18.38
CA VAL A 6 33.96 -55.10 18.78
C VAL A 6 35.42 -54.72 18.46
N LEU A 7 36.38 -55.61 18.71
CA LEU A 7 37.80 -55.39 18.43
C LEU A 7 38.13 -55.27 16.94
N SER A 8 37.28 -55.83 16.07
CA SER A 8 37.46 -55.74 14.61
C SER A 8 36.66 -54.62 13.95
N SER A 9 35.80 -53.91 14.68
CA SER A 9 34.92 -52.88 14.13
C SER A 9 35.57 -51.50 14.10
N ASP A 10 35.46 -50.80 12.97
CA ASP A 10 35.88 -49.39 12.84
C ASP A 10 34.83 -48.41 13.38
N ILE A 11 33.57 -48.82 13.40
CA ILE A 11 32.45 -48.09 14.01
C ILE A 11 31.63 -49.07 14.83
N VAL A 12 31.43 -48.75 16.10
CA VAL A 12 30.60 -49.56 17.01
C VAL A 12 29.34 -48.79 17.36
N VAL A 13 28.19 -49.36 17.03
CA VAL A 13 26.87 -48.80 17.39
C VAL A 13 26.22 -49.73 18.40
N THR A 14 25.94 -49.25 19.61
CA THR A 14 25.27 -50.06 20.64
C THR A 14 23.86 -49.58 20.87
N CYS A 15 22.91 -50.52 20.87
CA CYS A 15 21.48 -50.31 21.07
C CYS A 15 20.91 -51.37 22.04
N ALA A 16 21.73 -51.94 22.91
CA ALA A 16 21.36 -53.12 23.69
C ALA A 16 20.51 -52.77 24.91
N GLY A 17 20.69 -51.58 25.49
CA GLY A 17 19.99 -51.17 26.72
C GLY A 17 20.36 -52.06 27.91
N SER A 18 21.61 -52.50 27.95
CA SER A 18 22.15 -53.42 28.95
C SER A 18 23.47 -52.85 29.45
N PRO A 19 23.48 -52.15 30.59
CA PRO A 19 24.68 -51.48 31.10
C PRO A 19 25.85 -52.44 31.32
N GLY A 20 27.02 -52.07 30.81
CA GLY A 20 28.23 -52.88 30.93
C GLY A 20 28.27 -54.16 30.09
N LEU A 21 27.36 -54.31 29.12
CA LEU A 21 27.41 -55.43 28.16
C LEU A 21 28.74 -55.43 27.36
N LEU A 22 29.28 -54.25 27.10
CA LEU A 22 30.52 -54.05 26.35
C LEU A 22 31.60 -53.45 27.25
N CYS A 23 32.85 -53.87 27.10
CA CYS A 23 33.97 -53.21 27.75
C CYS A 23 34.62 -52.19 26.81
N ALA A 24 35.01 -51.02 27.32
CA ALA A 24 35.74 -50.02 26.56
C ALA A 24 37.05 -50.59 25.97
N ASP A 25 37.74 -51.48 26.70
CA ASP A 25 38.98 -52.11 26.24
C ASP A 25 38.78 -53.07 25.04
N TRP A 26 37.53 -53.43 24.72
CA TRP A 26 37.21 -54.18 23.51
C TRP A 26 37.14 -53.30 22.26
N VAL A 27 37.14 -51.98 22.40
CA VAL A 27 37.07 -51.05 21.27
C VAL A 27 38.43 -50.95 20.59
N LYS A 28 38.44 -51.21 19.27
CA LYS A 28 39.61 -51.01 18.43
C LYS A 28 40.15 -49.57 18.60
N PRO A 29 41.45 -49.38 18.92
CA PRO A 29 42.00 -48.04 19.06
C PRO A 29 41.77 -47.18 17.81
N GLY A 30 41.14 -46.03 17.99
CA GLY A 30 40.81 -45.10 16.90
C GLY A 30 39.45 -45.33 16.21
N ALA A 31 38.65 -46.31 16.66
CA ALA A 31 37.28 -46.50 16.20
C ALA A 31 36.33 -45.39 16.69
N ASP A 32 35.20 -45.22 16.00
CA ASP A 32 34.12 -44.33 16.43
C ASP A 32 33.04 -45.13 17.17
N VAL A 33 32.50 -44.59 18.26
CA VAL A 33 31.48 -45.26 19.10
C VAL A 33 30.18 -44.45 19.17
N ILE A 34 29.07 -45.07 18.78
CA ILE A 34 27.73 -44.48 18.84
C ILE A 34 26.91 -45.23 19.89
N ASN A 35 26.79 -44.61 21.06
CA ASN A 35 26.00 -45.09 22.19
C ASN A 35 24.53 -44.65 22.07
N VAL A 36 23.70 -45.55 21.55
CA VAL A 36 22.24 -45.38 21.50
C VAL A 36 21.57 -46.01 22.72
N GLY A 37 22.07 -47.17 23.16
CA GLY A 37 21.59 -47.85 24.36
C GLY A 37 21.95 -47.07 25.62
N THR A 38 20.91 -46.62 26.31
CA THR A 38 21.03 -45.91 27.60
C THR A 38 20.00 -46.49 28.56
N THR A 39 20.42 -46.74 29.80
CA THR A 39 19.55 -47.29 30.84
C THR A 39 19.58 -46.38 32.06
N PHE A 40 18.41 -45.98 32.55
CA PHE A 40 18.33 -45.22 33.79
C PHE A 40 18.52 -46.17 34.97
N ILE A 41 19.49 -45.87 35.83
CA ILE A 41 19.73 -46.61 37.07
C ILE A 41 19.32 -45.73 38.25
N GLU A 42 18.24 -46.10 38.93
CA GLU A 42 17.63 -45.33 40.01
C GLU A 42 18.62 -45.03 41.15
N GLN A 43 19.47 -45.99 41.52
CA GLN A 43 20.47 -45.79 42.57
C GLN A 43 21.56 -44.77 42.20
N LYS A 44 21.76 -44.52 40.91
CA LYS A 44 22.75 -43.56 40.38
C LYS A 44 22.12 -42.25 39.93
N ASP A 45 20.78 -42.17 39.91
CA ASP A 45 19.99 -41.07 39.35
C ASP A 45 20.53 -40.57 38.00
N SER A 46 20.90 -41.51 37.13
CA SER A 46 21.61 -41.18 35.89
C SER A 46 21.39 -42.21 34.79
N LEU A 47 21.53 -41.77 33.55
CA LEU A 47 21.58 -42.62 32.37
C LEU A 47 22.97 -43.21 32.23
N VAL A 48 23.03 -44.52 32.01
CA VAL A 48 24.27 -45.30 31.95
C VAL A 48 24.40 -45.94 30.58
N SER A 49 25.64 -46.00 30.08
CA SER A 49 25.99 -46.58 28.79
C SER A 49 25.94 -48.12 28.82
N ASP A 50 25.72 -48.74 27.66
CA ASP A 50 25.98 -50.17 27.44
C ASP A 50 27.47 -50.54 27.62
N PHE A 51 28.36 -49.54 27.58
CA PHE A 51 29.79 -49.72 27.84
C PHE A 51 30.14 -49.54 29.31
N GLU A 52 30.96 -50.46 29.83
CA GLU A 52 31.75 -50.31 31.03
C GLU A 52 33.13 -49.73 30.69
N GLY A 53 33.62 -48.81 31.53
CA GLY A 53 34.92 -48.16 31.35
C GLY A 53 34.86 -46.82 30.60
N ASP A 54 36.04 -46.20 30.43
CA ASP A 54 36.18 -44.86 29.85
C ASP A 54 36.52 -44.93 28.35
N LEU A 55 35.50 -44.70 27.51
CA LEU A 55 35.62 -44.71 26.06
C LEU A 55 36.57 -43.63 25.52
N SER A 56 36.81 -42.53 26.26
CA SER A 56 37.70 -41.46 25.80
C SER A 56 39.16 -41.90 25.66
N ARG A 57 39.53 -43.01 26.32
CA ARG A 57 40.89 -43.57 26.29
C ARG A 57 41.19 -44.34 25.01
N VAL A 58 40.17 -44.81 24.30
CA VAL A 58 40.27 -45.81 23.22
C VAL A 58 39.62 -45.35 21.92
N ALA A 59 38.45 -44.71 22.00
CA ALA A 59 37.68 -44.27 20.86
C ALA A 59 38.19 -42.92 20.33
N LYS A 60 38.21 -42.76 19.00
CA LYS A 60 38.55 -41.49 18.34
C LYS A 60 37.45 -40.45 18.57
N ARG A 61 36.20 -40.87 18.45
CA ARG A 61 34.99 -40.08 18.75
C ARG A 61 33.98 -40.99 19.40
N PHE A 62 33.23 -40.47 20.37
CA PHE A 62 32.14 -41.22 20.97
C PHE A 62 30.98 -40.29 21.34
N SER A 63 29.76 -40.83 21.33
CA SER A 63 28.61 -40.10 21.87
C SER A 63 28.50 -40.35 23.39
N PRO A 64 28.52 -39.30 24.23
CA PRO A 64 28.46 -39.44 25.68
C PRO A 64 27.07 -39.88 26.16
N VAL A 65 27.02 -40.47 27.35
CA VAL A 65 25.79 -40.85 28.04
C VAL A 65 25.88 -40.33 29.49
N PRO A 66 25.00 -39.41 29.92
CA PRO A 66 24.01 -38.66 29.12
C PRO A 66 24.65 -37.62 28.18
N GLY A 67 23.86 -37.03 27.29
CA GLY A 67 24.26 -35.85 26.48
C GLY A 67 24.66 -36.12 25.03
N GLY A 68 24.67 -37.38 24.57
CA GLY A 68 24.95 -37.75 23.18
C GLY A 68 23.68 -37.94 22.35
N ILE A 69 23.30 -39.19 22.11
CA ILE A 69 22.21 -39.54 21.17
C ILE A 69 20.83 -39.11 21.67
N GLY A 70 20.56 -39.14 22.98
CA GLY A 70 19.26 -38.77 23.56
C GLY A 70 18.74 -37.40 23.11
N PRO A 71 19.49 -36.29 23.33
CA PRO A 71 19.12 -34.97 22.83
C PRO A 71 18.92 -34.90 21.31
N LEU A 72 19.72 -35.64 20.53
CA LEU A 72 19.58 -35.70 19.07
C LEU A 72 18.29 -36.43 18.64
N SER A 73 17.90 -37.49 19.34
CA SER A 73 16.64 -38.20 19.08
C SER A 73 15.42 -37.31 19.31
N ILE A 74 15.44 -36.48 20.36
CA ILE A 74 14.38 -35.50 20.65
C ILE A 74 14.35 -34.42 19.55
N ALA A 75 15.50 -33.85 19.18
CA ALA A 75 15.57 -32.86 18.12
C ALA A 75 15.13 -33.43 16.76
N ALA A 76 15.49 -34.67 16.45
CA ALA A 76 15.06 -35.36 15.24
C ALA A 76 13.55 -35.63 15.24
N LEU A 77 12.96 -36.01 16.38
CA LEU A 77 11.51 -36.13 16.52
C LEU A 77 10.81 -34.79 16.27
N PHE A 78 11.23 -33.71 16.93
CA PHE A 78 10.64 -32.39 16.72
C PHE A 78 10.82 -31.90 15.29
N ARG A 79 11.97 -32.13 14.66
CA ARG A 79 12.18 -31.84 13.24
C ARG A 79 11.22 -32.65 12.36
N ASN A 80 11.04 -33.93 12.62
CA ASN A 80 10.14 -34.78 11.84
C ASN A 80 8.66 -34.44 12.07
N VAL A 81 8.28 -34.03 13.29
CA VAL A 81 6.93 -33.53 13.61
C VAL A 81 6.68 -32.17 12.97
N ALA A 82 7.64 -31.24 13.03
CA ALA A 82 7.57 -29.96 12.35
C ALA A 82 7.48 -30.15 10.84
N LYS A 83 8.29 -31.05 10.27
CA LYS A 83 8.21 -31.46 8.87
C LYS A 83 6.84 -32.05 8.55
N ALA A 84 6.34 -33.02 9.30
CA ALA A 84 5.01 -33.61 9.06
C ALA A 84 3.88 -32.58 9.21
N ALA A 85 3.98 -31.62 10.14
CA ALA A 85 3.02 -30.52 10.28
C ALA A 85 3.11 -29.54 9.11
N TRP A 86 4.32 -29.28 8.61
CA TRP A 86 4.58 -28.47 7.42
C TRP A 86 4.05 -29.15 6.17
N ASP A 87 4.32 -30.43 5.97
CA ASP A 87 3.82 -31.27 4.87
C ASP A 87 2.29 -31.43 4.95
N ARG A 88 1.72 -31.50 6.17
CA ARG A 88 0.26 -31.50 6.37
C ARG A 88 -0.39 -30.15 6.08
N LYS A 89 0.33 -29.04 6.30
CA LYS A 89 -0.08 -27.69 5.88
C LYS A 89 0.08 -27.54 4.36
N ALA A 90 1.14 -28.09 3.78
CA ALA A 90 1.42 -28.11 2.35
C ALA A 90 0.42 -28.98 1.57
N SER A 91 -0.06 -30.10 2.13
CA SER A 91 -1.11 -30.95 1.52
C SER A 91 -2.53 -30.37 1.62
N LYS A 92 -2.71 -29.27 2.36
CA LYS A 92 -3.91 -28.41 2.24
C LYS A 92 -3.71 -27.27 1.24
N GLY A 93 -2.52 -27.11 0.66
CA GLY A 93 -2.20 -26.18 -0.42
C GLY A 93 -2.06 -26.92 -1.74
N ASN A 94 -2.91 -26.59 -2.69
CA ASN A 94 -3.16 -27.32 -3.94
C ASN A 94 -2.02 -27.19 -4.97
N VAL A 95 -0.78 -27.57 -4.63
CA VAL A 95 0.40 -27.43 -5.52
C VAL A 95 0.20 -28.22 -6.82
N GLU A 96 -0.38 -29.43 -6.76
CA GLU A 96 -0.67 -30.27 -7.93
C GLU A 96 -1.68 -29.66 -8.91
N SER A 97 -2.59 -28.79 -8.45
CA SER A 97 -3.57 -28.13 -9.34
C SER A 97 -2.98 -26.94 -10.13
N THR A 98 -1.86 -26.38 -9.67
CA THR A 98 -1.26 -25.15 -10.22
C THR A 98 0.06 -25.38 -10.95
N TRP A 99 0.69 -26.54 -10.73
CA TRP A 99 1.91 -27.00 -11.41
C TRP A 99 1.61 -28.25 -12.23
N THR A 100 2.12 -28.29 -13.46
CA THR A 100 2.05 -29.47 -14.34
C THR A 100 3.23 -30.39 -14.08
N GLN A 101 2.98 -31.64 -13.71
CA GLN A 101 4.01 -32.66 -13.60
C GLN A 101 4.44 -33.15 -15.00
N LYS A 102 5.74 -33.12 -15.28
CA LYS A 102 6.36 -33.77 -16.45
C LYS A 102 7.31 -34.88 -15.95
N SER A 103 7.77 -35.75 -16.84
CA SER A 103 8.68 -36.86 -16.47
C SER A 103 9.97 -36.32 -15.83
N GLY A 104 10.03 -36.30 -14.50
CA GLY A 104 11.17 -35.82 -13.71
C GLY A 104 11.20 -34.32 -13.41
N SER A 105 10.14 -33.54 -13.70
CA SER A 105 10.10 -32.11 -13.40
C SER A 105 8.71 -31.58 -13.02
N LEU A 106 8.70 -30.46 -12.29
CA LEU A 106 7.50 -29.65 -12.03
C LEU A 106 7.57 -28.38 -12.89
N TYR A 107 6.56 -28.20 -13.74
CA TYR A 107 6.50 -27.09 -14.67
C TYR A 107 5.31 -26.18 -14.37
N ARG A 108 5.53 -24.86 -14.41
CA ARG A 108 4.43 -23.88 -14.35
C ARG A 108 4.69 -22.73 -15.29
N LYS A 109 3.61 -22.26 -15.90
CA LYS A 109 3.59 -21.05 -16.73
C LYS A 109 2.81 -19.96 -16.01
N ILE A 110 3.39 -18.77 -15.94
CA ILE A 110 2.80 -17.61 -15.27
C ILE A 110 2.80 -16.45 -16.24
N HIS A 111 1.64 -15.82 -16.42
CA HIS A 111 1.51 -14.65 -17.25
C HIS A 111 1.64 -13.38 -16.40
N PHE A 112 2.48 -12.45 -16.84
CA PHE A 112 2.65 -11.13 -16.23
C PHE A 112 2.22 -10.05 -17.21
N LYS A 113 1.64 -8.97 -16.69
CA LYS A 113 1.23 -7.82 -17.50
C LYS A 113 2.41 -7.09 -18.19
N ASP A 114 3.58 -7.13 -17.58
CA ASP A 114 4.81 -6.46 -18.04
C ASP A 114 6.07 -7.22 -17.61
N TYR A 115 7.21 -6.85 -18.21
CA TYR A 115 8.52 -7.45 -17.90
C TYR A 115 8.97 -7.18 -16.47
N ASP A 116 8.62 -6.04 -15.89
CA ASP A 116 9.08 -5.66 -14.55
C ASP A 116 8.45 -6.54 -13.47
N SER A 117 7.16 -6.81 -13.60
CA SER A 117 6.43 -7.73 -12.72
C SER A 117 7.03 -9.13 -12.82
N ALA A 118 7.35 -9.58 -14.03
CA ALA A 118 7.97 -10.88 -14.29
C ALA A 118 9.40 -10.96 -13.73
N LEU A 119 10.21 -9.89 -13.87
CA LEU A 119 11.59 -9.83 -13.41
C LEU A 119 11.68 -9.72 -11.89
N ASN A 120 10.86 -8.89 -11.25
CA ASN A 120 10.79 -8.78 -9.80
C ASN A 120 10.40 -10.14 -9.17
N PHE A 121 9.39 -10.77 -9.75
CA PHE A 121 9.01 -12.13 -9.37
C PHE A 121 10.17 -13.11 -9.54
N ALA A 122 10.84 -13.09 -10.70
CA ALA A 122 11.99 -13.97 -10.95
C ALA A 122 13.15 -13.75 -9.97
N ASN A 123 13.44 -12.51 -9.59
CA ASN A 123 14.47 -12.19 -8.60
C ASN A 123 14.15 -12.74 -7.20
N LYS A 124 12.88 -12.64 -6.77
CA LYS A 124 12.42 -13.24 -5.51
C LYS A 124 12.54 -14.75 -5.53
N VAL A 125 12.10 -15.37 -6.63
CA VAL A 125 12.23 -16.82 -6.81
C VAL A 125 13.70 -17.24 -6.87
N ASN A 126 14.58 -16.47 -7.50
CA ASN A 126 16.02 -16.75 -7.54
C ASN A 126 16.69 -16.64 -6.16
N THR A 127 16.30 -15.63 -5.37
CA THR A 127 16.75 -15.49 -3.97
C THR A 127 16.29 -16.69 -3.14
N MET A 128 15.01 -17.04 -3.22
CA MET A 128 14.43 -18.21 -2.56
C MET A 128 15.11 -19.52 -2.98
N SER A 129 15.37 -19.71 -4.28
CA SER A 129 16.10 -20.86 -4.83
C SER A 129 17.53 -20.96 -4.31
N SER A 130 18.19 -19.82 -4.10
CA SER A 130 19.53 -19.78 -3.53
C SER A 130 19.53 -20.18 -2.06
N ASP A 131 18.54 -19.72 -1.28
CA ASP A 131 18.38 -20.08 0.13
C ASP A 131 18.03 -21.57 0.33
N LEU A 132 17.29 -22.16 -0.62
CA LEU A 132 16.92 -23.58 -0.62
C LEU A 132 18.02 -24.52 -1.14
N ASP A 133 19.11 -23.99 -1.69
CA ASP A 133 20.11 -24.77 -2.43
C ASP A 133 19.43 -25.65 -3.51
N HIS A 134 18.53 -25.02 -4.28
CA HIS A 134 17.73 -25.67 -5.31
C HIS A 134 17.29 -24.70 -6.41
N HIS A 135 17.84 -24.88 -7.62
CA HIS A 135 17.72 -23.91 -8.70
C HIS A 135 16.44 -24.09 -9.53
N ALA A 136 15.72 -22.98 -9.74
CA ALA A 136 14.68 -22.90 -10.77
C ALA A 136 15.32 -22.73 -12.15
N ASN A 137 14.86 -23.49 -13.14
CA ASN A 137 15.09 -23.12 -14.54
C ASN A 137 13.98 -22.17 -14.98
N MET A 138 14.36 -21.00 -15.47
CA MET A 138 13.44 -19.90 -15.75
C MET A 138 13.59 -19.47 -17.21
N THR A 139 12.51 -19.51 -17.98
CA THR A 139 12.50 -19.08 -19.36
C THR A 139 11.44 -18.01 -19.57
N PHE A 140 11.86 -16.83 -20.02
CA PHE A 140 10.93 -15.77 -20.43
C PHE A 140 10.56 -15.97 -21.90
N ARG A 141 9.25 -16.06 -22.19
CA ARG A 141 8.74 -16.08 -23.57
C ARG A 141 7.91 -14.84 -23.83
N HIS A 142 8.34 -14.10 -24.85
CA HIS A 142 7.58 -12.98 -25.37
C HIS A 142 6.62 -13.48 -26.47
N LYS A 143 5.33 -13.22 -26.31
CA LYS A 143 4.40 -13.24 -27.43
C LYS A 143 4.02 -11.80 -27.74
N CYS A 144 4.30 -11.35 -28.96
CA CYS A 144 3.84 -10.04 -29.41
C CYS A 144 2.33 -9.95 -29.15
N VAL A 145 1.92 -8.83 -28.53
CA VAL A 145 0.64 -8.44 -27.90
C VAL A 145 0.29 -9.03 -26.52
N ASN A 146 0.31 -8.10 -25.55
CA ASN A 146 -0.10 -8.15 -24.13
C ASN A 146 0.66 -9.12 -23.22
N GLY A 147 1.70 -8.61 -22.55
CA GLY A 147 2.34 -9.26 -21.40
C GLY A 147 3.58 -10.11 -21.68
N VAL A 148 4.05 -10.79 -20.62
CA VAL A 148 5.24 -11.65 -20.63
C VAL A 148 4.88 -12.96 -19.95
N ASP A 149 5.13 -14.06 -20.64
CA ASP A 149 5.00 -15.39 -20.07
C ASP A 149 6.33 -15.80 -19.44
N LEU A 150 6.32 -16.10 -18.14
CA LEU A 150 7.43 -16.73 -17.45
C LEU A 150 7.14 -18.22 -17.28
N GLU A 151 8.00 -19.05 -17.83
CA GLU A 151 7.98 -20.50 -17.67
C GLU A 151 9.00 -20.89 -16.60
N LEU A 152 8.54 -21.60 -15.59
CA LEU A 152 9.34 -22.12 -14.49
C LEU A 152 9.38 -23.65 -14.56
N GLU A 153 10.56 -24.21 -14.36
CA GLU A 153 10.75 -25.65 -14.26
C GLU A 153 11.70 -25.98 -13.10
N PHE A 154 11.23 -26.81 -12.18
CA PHE A 154 12.03 -27.40 -11.10
C PHE A 154 12.30 -28.86 -11.39
N PHE A 155 13.56 -29.26 -11.24
CA PHE A 155 13.98 -30.63 -11.43
C PHE A 155 15.30 -30.90 -10.70
N THR A 156 15.48 -32.13 -10.24
CA THR A 156 16.69 -32.57 -9.56
C THR A 156 17.48 -33.52 -10.46
N PHE A 157 18.61 -33.04 -10.99
CA PHE A 157 19.47 -33.81 -11.92
C PHE A 157 19.99 -35.13 -11.33
N GLU A 158 20.22 -35.20 -10.03
CA GLU A 158 20.83 -36.38 -9.37
C GLU A 158 19.85 -37.55 -9.20
N ALA A 159 18.55 -37.28 -9.11
CA ALA A 159 17.54 -38.26 -8.72
C ALA A 159 16.81 -38.90 -9.91
N ASN A 160 16.87 -38.28 -11.11
CA ASN A 160 16.09 -38.67 -12.29
C ASN A 160 14.56 -38.80 -12.05
N GLU A 161 14.09 -38.23 -10.93
CA GLU A 161 12.72 -38.24 -10.41
C GLU A 161 12.48 -36.93 -9.65
N ILE A 162 11.20 -36.57 -9.44
CA ILE A 162 10.82 -35.38 -8.68
C ILE A 162 11.03 -35.65 -7.19
N THR A 163 11.72 -34.74 -6.51
CA THR A 163 12.05 -34.87 -5.08
C THR A 163 11.19 -33.95 -4.22
N GLU A 164 11.23 -34.14 -2.89
CA GLU A 164 10.58 -33.23 -1.95
C GLU A 164 11.07 -31.77 -2.08
N LYS A 165 12.35 -31.54 -2.46
CA LYS A 165 12.88 -30.20 -2.67
C LYS A 165 12.18 -29.47 -3.81
N ASP A 166 11.83 -30.19 -4.88
CA ASP A 166 11.09 -29.64 -6.03
C ASP A 166 9.69 -29.17 -5.61
N TYR A 167 9.01 -29.94 -4.75
CA TYR A 167 7.70 -29.56 -4.19
C TYR A 167 7.78 -28.37 -3.24
N VAL A 168 8.81 -28.30 -2.39
CA VAL A 168 9.05 -27.17 -1.48
C VAL A 168 9.31 -25.89 -2.26
N ALA A 169 10.13 -25.96 -3.32
CA ALA A 169 10.39 -24.81 -4.18
C ALA A 169 9.13 -24.36 -4.93
N ALA A 170 8.35 -25.29 -5.52
CA ALA A 170 7.07 -24.99 -6.17
C ALA A 170 6.06 -24.32 -5.21
N HIS A 171 6.00 -24.77 -3.95
CA HIS A 171 5.15 -24.15 -2.93
C HIS A 171 5.60 -22.73 -2.56
N ASN A 172 6.91 -22.50 -2.39
CA ASN A 172 7.44 -21.17 -2.08
C ASN A 172 7.24 -20.19 -3.25
N VAL A 173 7.33 -20.66 -4.49
CA VAL A 173 6.97 -19.86 -5.66
C VAL A 173 5.48 -19.47 -5.64
N ASN A 174 4.59 -20.38 -5.23
CA ASN A 174 3.18 -20.05 -5.05
C ASN A 174 2.99 -19.00 -3.95
N ALA A 175 3.71 -19.11 -2.84
CA ALA A 175 3.69 -18.11 -1.78
C ALA A 175 4.19 -16.74 -2.27
N ILE A 176 5.25 -16.69 -3.09
CA ILE A 176 5.73 -15.43 -3.70
C ILE A 176 4.67 -14.84 -4.66
N LEU A 177 3.93 -15.67 -5.40
CA LEU A 177 2.81 -15.23 -6.25
C LEU A 177 1.62 -14.71 -5.43
N GLU A 178 1.32 -15.36 -4.30
CA GLU A 178 0.24 -14.99 -3.38
C GLU A 178 0.60 -13.73 -2.59
N GLU A 179 1.84 -13.58 -2.12
CA GLU A 179 2.40 -12.36 -1.51
C GLU A 179 2.38 -11.16 -2.45
N GLN A 180 2.33 -11.43 -3.76
CA GLN A 180 2.16 -10.36 -4.72
C GLN A 180 0.71 -9.88 -4.79
N LYS A 181 -0.29 -10.72 -4.54
CA LYS A 181 -1.71 -10.31 -4.61
C LYS A 181 -2.11 -9.49 -3.38
N ILE A 182 -2.84 -8.40 -3.61
CA ILE A 182 -3.39 -7.59 -2.54
C ILE A 182 -4.90 -7.82 -2.55
N ASN A 183 -5.36 -8.85 -1.82
CA ASN A 183 -6.78 -9.19 -1.77
C ASN A 183 -7.57 -8.08 -1.07
N MET A 184 -8.51 -7.46 -1.76
CA MET A 184 -9.31 -6.36 -1.20
C MET A 184 -10.11 -6.75 0.05
N ASN A 185 -10.51 -8.01 0.19
CA ASN A 185 -11.19 -8.51 1.39
C ASN A 185 -10.32 -8.39 2.65
N ASP A 186 -8.99 -8.37 2.52
CA ASP A 186 -8.07 -8.11 3.62
C ASP A 186 -8.03 -6.63 4.04
N TYR A 187 -8.79 -5.75 3.39
CA TYR A 187 -8.87 -4.32 3.69
C TYR A 187 -10.32 -3.83 3.83
N SER A 188 -11.30 -4.69 3.54
CA SER A 188 -12.71 -4.44 3.79
C SER A 188 -13.06 -4.56 5.28
N TYR A 189 -14.05 -3.79 5.72
CA TYR A 189 -14.65 -3.88 7.05
C TYR A 189 -16.10 -3.43 7.00
N GLU A 190 -16.91 -3.85 7.97
CA GLU A 190 -18.29 -3.39 8.08
C GLU A 190 -18.32 -1.98 8.69
N LEU A 191 -18.66 -0.99 7.86
CA LEU A 191 -18.92 0.37 8.29
C LEU A 191 -20.41 0.51 8.64
N LYS A 192 -20.68 0.82 9.91
CA LYS A 192 -22.03 1.06 10.42
C LYS A 192 -22.55 2.39 9.89
N GLU A 193 -23.79 2.40 9.39
CA GLU A 193 -24.42 3.61 8.83
C GLU A 193 -24.47 4.74 9.87
N GLU A 194 -24.77 4.41 11.13
CA GLU A 194 -24.80 5.36 12.25
C GLU A 194 -23.43 5.97 12.58
N SER A 195 -22.33 5.38 12.11
CA SER A 195 -20.98 5.93 12.27
C SER A 195 -20.65 6.97 11.20
N ILE A 196 -21.41 7.08 10.12
CA ILE A 196 -21.14 8.03 9.02
C ILE A 196 -21.56 9.45 9.43
N ALA A 197 -20.61 10.39 9.45
CA ALA A 197 -20.90 11.79 9.76
C ALA A 197 -21.54 12.51 8.56
N LYS A 198 -22.82 12.89 8.69
CA LYS A 198 -23.53 13.71 7.67
C LYS A 198 -23.16 15.21 7.72
N TYR A 199 -22.66 15.69 8.85
CA TYR A 199 -22.25 17.07 9.10
C TYR A 199 -20.96 17.11 9.93
N PRO A 200 -20.12 18.17 9.79
CA PRO A 200 -18.89 18.32 10.58
C PRO A 200 -19.18 18.45 12.08
N ALA A 201 -18.14 18.31 12.90
CA ALA A 201 -18.23 18.68 14.32
C ALA A 201 -18.61 20.17 14.47
N ASP A 202 -19.46 20.46 15.45
CA ASP A 202 -19.83 21.81 15.85
C ASP A 202 -19.49 22.04 17.33
N PRO A 203 -18.58 22.97 17.67
CA PRO A 203 -17.84 23.85 16.76
C PRO A 203 -16.77 23.10 15.94
N ARG A 204 -16.39 23.67 14.78
CA ARG A 204 -15.25 23.16 13.98
C ARG A 204 -14.01 23.02 14.88
N GLY A 205 -13.31 21.89 14.75
CA GLY A 205 -12.13 21.58 15.56
C GLY A 205 -12.42 20.89 16.90
N SER A 206 -13.70 20.63 17.23
CA SER A 206 -14.11 19.83 18.38
C SER A 206 -14.32 18.34 18.06
N SER A 207 -13.89 17.87 16.89
CA SER A 207 -13.92 16.44 16.55
C SER A 207 -13.05 15.63 17.50
N ARG A 208 -13.32 14.33 17.61
CA ARG A 208 -12.49 13.44 18.42
C ARG A 208 -11.21 13.10 17.68
N LEU A 209 -10.17 12.71 18.41
CA LEU A 209 -8.90 12.28 17.86
C LEU A 209 -8.55 10.87 18.36
N LEU A 210 -8.22 9.97 17.46
CA LEU A 210 -7.61 8.67 17.74
C LEU A 210 -6.15 8.75 17.32
N ARG A 211 -5.24 8.36 18.20
CA ARG A 211 -3.80 8.30 17.91
C ARG A 211 -3.32 6.85 17.90
N VAL A 212 -2.55 6.49 16.88
CA VAL A 212 -1.72 5.28 16.86
C VAL A 212 -0.26 5.73 16.82
N ASP A 213 0.48 5.45 17.88
CA ASP A 213 1.90 5.81 17.94
C ASP A 213 2.79 4.83 17.15
N SER A 214 4.10 5.13 17.08
CA SER A 214 5.07 4.31 16.33
C SER A 214 5.32 2.93 16.94
N ALA A 215 4.92 2.70 18.19
CA ALA A 215 4.92 1.38 18.84
C ALA A 215 3.62 0.60 18.58
N GLY A 216 2.60 1.25 18.01
CA GLY A 216 1.28 0.70 17.75
C GLY A 216 0.30 0.84 18.91
N ASN A 217 0.60 1.68 19.92
CA ASN A 217 -0.34 1.95 21.00
C ASN A 217 -1.45 2.87 20.50
N VAL A 218 -2.68 2.54 20.88
CA VAL A 218 -3.88 3.34 20.57
C VAL A 218 -4.19 4.26 21.75
N SER A 219 -4.55 5.52 21.47
CA SER A 219 -4.98 6.49 22.47
C SER A 219 -6.13 7.34 21.93
N HIS A 220 -7.03 7.74 22.82
CA HIS A 220 -8.27 8.43 22.48
C HIS A 220 -8.33 9.79 23.15
N PHE A 221 -8.81 10.78 22.40
CA PHE A 221 -8.95 12.14 22.84
C PHE A 221 -10.31 12.69 22.40
N GLU A 222 -10.97 13.42 23.29
CA GLU A 222 -12.33 13.93 23.05
C GLU A 222 -12.35 15.23 22.22
N ASN A 223 -11.23 15.96 22.15
CA ASN A 223 -11.13 17.20 21.40
C ASN A 223 -9.83 17.27 20.59
N PHE A 224 -9.97 17.40 19.27
CA PHE A 224 -8.88 17.48 18.32
C PHE A 224 -8.00 18.70 18.57
N SER A 225 -8.58 19.91 18.65
CA SER A 225 -7.80 21.15 18.75
C SER A 225 -6.95 21.21 20.01
N GLU A 226 -7.50 20.77 21.14
CA GLU A 226 -6.80 20.70 22.43
C GLU A 226 -5.66 19.66 22.41
N SER A 227 -5.91 18.51 21.78
CA SER A 227 -4.98 17.37 21.82
C SER A 227 -3.91 17.44 20.74
N PHE A 228 -4.20 18.10 19.62
CA PHE A 228 -3.28 18.23 18.50
C PHE A 228 -2.15 19.21 18.81
N LEU A 229 -2.41 20.29 19.55
CA LEU A 229 -1.40 21.32 19.82
C LEU A 229 -0.14 20.76 20.53
N PRO A 230 -0.25 19.96 21.61
CA PRO A 230 0.91 19.28 22.19
C PRO A 230 1.58 18.29 21.23
N LEU A 231 0.80 17.59 20.38
CA LEU A 231 1.35 16.65 19.40
C LEU A 231 2.15 17.35 18.30
N ALA A 232 1.78 18.60 17.97
CA ALA A 232 2.42 19.43 16.95
C ALA A 232 3.64 20.22 17.47
N GLU A 233 3.95 20.16 18.77
CA GLU A 233 5.05 20.93 19.33
C GLU A 233 6.39 20.55 18.67
N GLY A 234 7.09 21.57 18.15
CA GLY A 234 8.36 21.42 17.44
C GLY A 234 8.26 20.75 16.06
N ALA A 235 7.05 20.48 15.56
CA ALA A 235 6.83 19.90 14.23
C ALA A 235 6.64 20.98 13.15
N HIS A 236 6.86 20.60 11.90
CA HIS A 236 6.44 21.35 10.71
C HIS A 236 5.26 20.62 10.06
N ILE A 237 4.17 21.33 9.82
CA ILE A 237 2.88 20.77 9.41
C ILE A 237 2.61 21.09 7.95
N ILE A 238 2.25 20.10 7.16
CA ILE A 238 2.04 20.22 5.71
C ILE A 238 0.58 19.98 5.37
N PHE A 239 -0.03 20.93 4.68
CA PHE A 239 -1.45 20.94 4.34
C PHE A 239 -1.68 20.92 2.82
N ASN A 240 -2.80 20.34 2.39
CA ASN A 240 -3.36 20.57 1.06
C ASN A 240 -4.32 21.75 1.10
N GLU A 241 -3.98 22.85 0.41
CA GLU A 241 -4.78 24.07 0.38
C GLU A 241 -5.86 24.08 -0.71
N SER A 242 -5.97 23.04 -1.54
CA SER A 242 -6.86 23.07 -2.71
C SER A 242 -8.33 23.37 -2.35
N LYS A 243 -8.91 24.36 -3.04
CA LYS A 243 -10.30 24.78 -2.84
C LYS A 243 -11.25 24.00 -3.75
N VAL A 244 -12.38 23.57 -3.18
CA VAL A 244 -13.44 22.87 -3.92
C VAL A 244 -14.17 23.84 -4.85
N VAL A 245 -14.34 23.45 -6.10
CA VAL A 245 -15.17 24.16 -7.08
C VAL A 245 -16.62 23.69 -6.99
N ASN A 246 -17.56 24.57 -7.39
CA ASN A 246 -18.98 24.24 -7.49
C ASN A 246 -19.27 23.34 -8.72
N GLY A 247 -18.74 22.12 -8.68
CA GLY A 247 -18.67 21.19 -9.80
C GLY A 247 -19.92 20.34 -10.06
N ARG A 248 -21.04 20.56 -9.34
CA ARG A 248 -22.31 19.87 -9.60
C ARG A 248 -23.30 20.83 -10.27
N LEU A 249 -23.70 20.50 -11.49
CA LEU A 249 -24.52 21.35 -12.36
C LEU A 249 -25.82 20.62 -12.75
N GLU A 250 -26.87 21.41 -12.93
CA GLU A 250 -28.08 20.97 -13.61
C GLU A 250 -28.00 21.37 -15.09
N VAL A 251 -28.05 20.40 -15.99
CA VAL A 251 -27.91 20.61 -17.44
C VAL A 251 -29.06 19.94 -18.20
N PHE A 252 -29.42 20.48 -19.36
CA PHE A 252 -30.56 20.01 -20.13
C PHE A 252 -30.08 19.55 -21.51
N PRO A 253 -30.39 18.32 -21.95
CA PRO A 253 -30.20 17.95 -23.33
C PRO A 253 -30.91 18.97 -24.24
N LYS A 254 -30.26 19.37 -25.34
CA LYS A 254 -30.80 20.42 -26.22
C LYS A 254 -32.23 20.07 -26.68
N GLY A 255 -33.19 20.93 -26.34
CA GLY A 255 -34.60 20.77 -26.68
C GLY A 255 -35.40 19.86 -25.74
N ALA A 256 -34.80 19.37 -24.64
CA ALA A 256 -35.50 18.65 -23.59
C ALA A 256 -36.06 19.60 -22.53
N ASN A 257 -37.14 19.16 -21.87
CA ASN A 257 -37.78 19.90 -20.77
C ASN A 257 -37.42 19.33 -19.38
N GLU A 258 -36.66 18.24 -19.33
CA GLU A 258 -36.16 17.65 -18.08
C GLU A 258 -34.65 17.81 -17.99
N GLY A 259 -34.21 18.25 -16.81
CA GLY A 259 -32.80 18.39 -16.46
C GLY A 259 -32.18 17.06 -16.11
N ILE A 260 -30.88 16.95 -16.37
CA ILE A 260 -30.03 15.87 -15.89
C ILE A 260 -28.92 16.47 -15.03
N GLU A 261 -28.49 15.72 -14.04
CA GLU A 261 -27.34 16.10 -13.24
C GLU A 261 -26.05 15.85 -14.01
N MET A 262 -25.14 16.82 -13.94
CA MET A 262 -23.77 16.71 -14.39
C MET A 262 -22.82 17.01 -13.22
N MET A 263 -21.97 16.04 -12.86
CA MET A 263 -20.90 16.22 -11.88
C MET A 263 -19.55 16.25 -12.58
N ILE A 264 -18.76 17.30 -12.35
CA ILE A 264 -17.39 17.37 -12.84
C ILE A 264 -16.53 16.37 -12.07
N LEU A 265 -15.77 15.55 -12.79
CA LEU A 265 -14.90 14.52 -12.23
C LEU A 265 -13.43 14.90 -12.29
N ASP A 266 -13.00 15.51 -13.39
CA ASP A 266 -11.65 16.05 -13.62
C ASP A 266 -11.79 17.36 -14.41
N LEU A 267 -11.13 18.42 -13.91
CA LEU A 267 -11.12 19.76 -14.51
C LEU A 267 -10.12 19.88 -15.68
N GLY A 268 -9.39 18.81 -15.99
CA GLY A 268 -8.42 18.78 -17.09
C GLY A 268 -7.16 19.58 -16.76
N SER A 269 -6.50 20.10 -17.79
CA SER A 269 -5.22 20.82 -17.66
C SER A 269 -5.39 22.27 -17.15
N GLY A 270 -5.97 22.47 -15.97
CA GLY A 270 -5.94 23.74 -15.21
C GLY A 270 -7.22 24.60 -15.28
N ILE A 271 -7.57 25.23 -14.16
CA ILE A 271 -8.80 26.02 -13.97
C ILE A 271 -8.60 27.51 -14.32
N GLU A 272 -7.36 27.96 -14.41
CA GLU A 272 -7.02 29.31 -14.94
C GLU A 272 -7.20 29.42 -16.46
N ILE A 273 -7.87 28.45 -17.09
CA ILE A 273 -8.15 28.45 -18.52
C ILE A 273 -9.50 29.14 -18.78
N LYS A 274 -9.54 29.92 -19.86
CA LYS A 274 -10.76 30.53 -20.39
C LYS A 274 -11.81 29.46 -20.66
N SER A 275 -13.05 29.74 -20.28
CA SER A 275 -14.17 28.79 -20.32
C SER A 275 -14.45 28.16 -21.70
N ASP A 276 -14.03 28.80 -22.80
CA ASP A 276 -14.27 28.32 -24.17
C ASP A 276 -13.23 27.28 -24.61
N GLY A 277 -13.69 26.10 -25.03
CA GLY A 277 -12.85 24.98 -25.49
C GLY A 277 -12.26 24.11 -24.38
N LEU A 278 -12.61 24.39 -23.11
CA LEU A 278 -12.16 23.59 -21.97
C LEU A 278 -12.77 22.19 -22.04
N GLN A 279 -11.92 21.16 -21.99
CA GLN A 279 -12.36 19.78 -21.91
C GLN A 279 -12.35 19.29 -20.47
N LEU A 280 -13.47 18.70 -20.06
CA LEU A 280 -13.73 18.21 -18.72
C LEU A 280 -14.10 16.74 -18.79
N THR A 281 -13.69 15.98 -17.79
CA THR A 281 -14.30 14.66 -17.55
C THR A 281 -15.46 14.87 -16.58
N VAL A 282 -16.64 14.36 -16.93
CA VAL A 282 -17.88 14.54 -16.17
C VAL A 282 -18.64 13.22 -16.04
N MET A 283 -19.42 13.08 -14.99
CA MET A 283 -20.48 12.09 -14.86
C MET A 283 -21.79 12.77 -15.24
N LEU A 284 -22.55 12.14 -16.14
CA LEU A 284 -23.93 12.51 -16.45
C LEU A 284 -24.85 11.47 -15.83
N ARG A 285 -25.84 11.91 -15.04
CA ARG A 285 -26.84 11.04 -14.40
C ARG A 285 -27.90 10.60 -15.41
N LYS A 286 -27.45 9.93 -16.47
CA LYS A 286 -28.23 9.51 -17.62
C LYS A 286 -27.51 8.37 -18.33
N GLU A 287 -28.26 7.34 -18.71
CA GLU A 287 -27.78 6.29 -19.61
C GLU A 287 -27.97 6.67 -21.09
N GLY A 288 -27.23 6.00 -21.97
CA GLY A 288 -27.40 6.16 -23.42
C GLY A 288 -26.95 7.52 -23.97
N VAL A 289 -26.06 8.22 -23.26
CA VAL A 289 -25.39 9.44 -23.76
C VAL A 289 -24.60 9.11 -25.02
N ARG A 290 -24.63 9.99 -26.02
CA ARG A 290 -23.95 9.81 -27.31
C ARG A 290 -22.95 10.92 -27.56
N VAL A 291 -21.88 10.57 -28.29
CA VAL A 291 -20.94 11.57 -28.82
C VAL A 291 -21.69 12.54 -29.71
N GLY A 292 -21.50 13.83 -29.46
CA GLY A 292 -22.18 14.92 -30.16
C GLY A 292 -23.41 15.47 -29.45
N ASP A 293 -23.91 14.82 -28.39
CA ASP A 293 -24.98 15.37 -27.54
C ASP A 293 -24.58 16.76 -27.02
N ILE A 294 -25.55 17.68 -27.02
CA ILE A 294 -25.36 19.06 -26.54
C ILE A 294 -26.22 19.26 -25.30
N LEU A 295 -25.59 19.74 -24.24
CA LEU A 295 -26.21 20.02 -22.96
C LEU A 295 -26.19 21.54 -22.73
N THR A 296 -27.35 22.13 -22.50
CA THR A 296 -27.52 23.56 -22.18
C THR A 296 -27.59 23.76 -20.68
N VAL A 297 -27.07 24.89 -20.19
CA VAL A 297 -27.16 25.27 -18.77
C VAL A 297 -28.21 26.38 -18.62
N PRO A 298 -29.43 26.11 -18.09
CA PRO A 298 -30.50 27.11 -18.02
C PRO A 298 -30.10 28.35 -17.23
N LYS A 299 -29.36 28.18 -16.13
CA LYS A 299 -28.83 29.28 -15.30
C LYS A 299 -27.82 30.19 -16.03
N SER A 300 -27.40 29.84 -17.25
CA SER A 300 -26.52 30.65 -18.09
C SER A 300 -27.26 31.41 -19.20
N ASP A 301 -28.59 31.38 -19.22
CA ASP A 301 -29.43 31.90 -20.32
C ASP A 301 -29.06 31.32 -21.69
N GLY A 302 -28.54 30.09 -21.72
CA GLY A 302 -28.15 29.39 -22.95
C GLY A 302 -26.81 29.85 -23.55
N LYS A 303 -26.09 30.79 -22.93
CA LYS A 303 -24.79 31.29 -23.41
C LYS A 303 -23.66 30.26 -23.31
N THR A 304 -23.81 29.28 -22.41
CA THR A 304 -22.84 28.21 -22.20
C THR A 304 -23.48 26.84 -22.44
N THR A 305 -22.79 26.01 -23.21
CA THR A 305 -23.20 24.64 -23.51
C THR A 305 -22.03 23.67 -23.35
N PHE A 306 -22.34 22.42 -23.03
CA PHE A 306 -21.38 21.33 -22.99
C PHE A 306 -21.66 20.35 -24.13
N LYS A 307 -20.67 20.11 -24.98
CA LYS A 307 -20.75 19.14 -26.07
C LYS A 307 -20.04 17.85 -25.69
N VAL A 308 -20.71 16.71 -25.77
CA VAL A 308 -20.10 15.40 -25.51
C VAL A 308 -19.12 15.06 -26.63
N LYS A 309 -17.84 14.90 -26.29
CA LYS A 309 -16.73 14.56 -27.20
C LYS A 309 -16.41 13.07 -27.19
N ALA A 310 -16.51 12.44 -26.03
CA ALA A 310 -16.31 11.00 -25.88
C ALA A 310 -17.20 10.46 -24.76
N VAL A 311 -17.61 9.20 -24.90
CA VAL A 311 -18.25 8.42 -23.84
C VAL A 311 -17.20 7.42 -23.35
N VAL A 312 -16.82 7.52 -22.08
CA VAL A 312 -15.78 6.68 -21.46
C VAL A 312 -16.38 5.34 -21.04
N GLY A 313 -17.53 5.36 -20.38
CA GLY A 313 -18.21 4.15 -19.90
C GLY A 313 -19.24 4.43 -18.82
N PRO A 314 -19.83 3.38 -18.22
CA PRO A 314 -20.72 3.52 -17.08
C PRO A 314 -19.97 4.04 -15.85
N TRP A 315 -20.64 4.86 -15.05
CA TRP A 315 -20.18 5.35 -13.76
C TRP A 315 -21.04 4.74 -12.65
N ILE A 316 -20.41 4.01 -11.73
CA ILE A 316 -21.07 3.31 -10.62
C ILE A 316 -20.57 3.94 -9.32
N GLU A 317 -21.48 4.48 -8.51
CA GLU A 317 -21.16 5.16 -7.24
C GLU A 317 -21.19 4.21 -6.05
N ASP A 318 -22.19 3.32 -6.00
CA ASP A 318 -22.30 2.20 -5.06
C ASP A 318 -23.38 1.22 -5.57
N GLU A 319 -23.61 0.11 -4.84
CA GLU A 319 -24.69 -0.85 -5.15
C GLU A 319 -26.11 -0.35 -4.78
N LYS A 320 -26.24 0.76 -4.03
CA LYS A 320 -27.50 1.23 -3.42
C LYS A 320 -28.05 2.53 -4.01
N SER A 321 -27.28 3.23 -4.84
CA SER A 321 -27.57 4.55 -5.37
C SER A 321 -28.51 4.43 -6.56
N ASN A 322 -29.56 5.25 -6.55
CA ASN A 322 -30.53 5.37 -7.64
C ASN A 322 -29.93 6.07 -8.88
N GLY A 323 -28.87 5.54 -9.47
CA GLY A 323 -28.47 5.99 -10.81
C GLY A 323 -27.05 5.62 -11.22
N ASN A 324 -26.93 4.58 -12.03
CA ASN A 324 -25.79 4.43 -12.93
C ASN A 324 -25.66 5.69 -13.79
N GLY A 325 -24.53 6.38 -13.70
CA GLY A 325 -24.20 7.50 -14.56
C GLY A 325 -23.46 7.05 -15.81
N THR A 326 -23.16 8.00 -16.70
CA THR A 326 -22.22 7.81 -17.81
C THR A 326 -21.05 8.76 -17.65
N GLU A 327 -19.84 8.22 -17.58
CA GLU A 327 -18.60 8.99 -17.62
C GLU A 327 -18.33 9.46 -19.06
N CYS A 328 -18.16 10.76 -19.23
CA CYS A 328 -18.01 11.41 -20.54
C CYS A 328 -16.89 12.46 -20.51
N ILE A 329 -16.29 12.70 -21.68
CA ILE A 329 -15.48 13.90 -21.91
C ILE A 329 -16.36 14.92 -22.62
N VAL A 330 -16.54 16.09 -22.01
CA VAL A 330 -17.32 17.21 -22.57
C VAL A 330 -16.42 18.39 -22.87
N GLU A 331 -16.77 19.13 -23.91
CA GLU A 331 -16.14 20.40 -24.27
C GLU A 331 -17.11 21.54 -23.92
N CYS A 332 -16.65 22.46 -23.07
CA CYS A 332 -17.37 23.69 -22.75
C CYS A 332 -17.27 24.66 -23.93
N VAL A 333 -18.43 25.15 -24.40
CA VAL A 333 -18.54 26.13 -25.48
C VAL A 333 -19.35 27.30 -24.96
N THR A 334 -18.76 28.49 -24.94
CA THR A 334 -19.42 29.69 -24.39
C THR A 334 -19.21 30.93 -25.26
N GLU A 335 -20.22 31.79 -25.27
CA GLU A 335 -20.12 33.14 -25.86
C GLU A 335 -19.26 34.07 -24.98
N GLU A 336 -19.13 33.79 -23.68
CA GLU A 336 -18.42 34.62 -22.68
C GLU A 336 -16.93 34.22 -22.57
N LYS A 337 -16.21 34.31 -23.68
CA LYS A 337 -14.83 33.78 -23.83
C LYS A 337 -13.77 34.34 -22.88
N ALA A 338 -14.05 35.45 -22.20
CA ALA A 338 -13.12 36.09 -21.26
C ALA A 338 -13.36 35.69 -19.79
N GLN A 339 -14.47 35.01 -19.47
CA GLN A 339 -14.80 34.59 -18.12
C GLN A 339 -13.92 33.40 -17.68
N LEU A 340 -13.42 33.46 -16.44
CA LEU A 340 -12.77 32.31 -15.80
C LEU A 340 -13.80 31.20 -15.53
N PHE A 341 -13.41 29.96 -15.75
CA PHE A 341 -14.33 28.84 -15.58
C PHE A 341 -14.81 28.67 -14.13
N SER A 342 -13.96 29.01 -13.15
CA SER A 342 -14.35 29.03 -11.73
C SER A 342 -15.52 29.97 -11.45
N ASP A 343 -15.52 31.15 -12.05
CA ASP A 343 -16.55 32.16 -11.82
C ASP A 343 -17.89 31.71 -12.42
N PHE A 344 -17.82 31.04 -13.57
CA PHE A 344 -18.98 30.38 -14.18
C PHE A 344 -19.56 29.31 -13.23
N LEU A 345 -18.72 28.42 -12.70
CA LEU A 345 -19.15 27.39 -11.75
C LEU A 345 -19.78 27.97 -10.49
N ASP A 346 -19.22 29.06 -9.95
CA ASP A 346 -19.78 29.75 -8.78
C ASP A 346 -21.17 30.34 -9.02
N GLN A 347 -21.49 30.68 -10.26
CA GLN A 347 -22.81 31.21 -10.64
C GLN A 347 -23.87 30.12 -10.83
N VAL A 348 -23.50 29.00 -11.47
CA VAL A 348 -24.49 28.01 -11.93
C VAL A 348 -24.49 26.71 -11.12
N GLY A 349 -23.36 26.37 -10.52
CA GLY A 349 -23.11 25.10 -9.88
C GLY A 349 -23.44 25.08 -8.39
N SER A 350 -23.19 23.93 -7.78
CA SER A 350 -23.29 23.66 -6.35
C SER A 350 -22.12 22.80 -5.89
N VAL A 351 -21.88 22.76 -4.58
CA VAL A 351 -20.79 21.97 -3.99
C VAL A 351 -21.06 20.48 -4.24
N PRO A 352 -20.13 19.75 -4.88
CA PRO A 352 -20.26 18.31 -5.10
C PRO A 352 -19.93 17.56 -3.81
N ILE A 353 -20.91 17.45 -2.91
CA ILE A 353 -20.75 16.65 -1.69
C ILE A 353 -20.75 15.15 -2.02
N PRO A 354 -20.02 14.32 -1.24
CA PRO A 354 -19.94 12.89 -1.50
C PRO A 354 -21.30 12.18 -1.41
N PRO A 355 -21.56 11.14 -2.23
CA PRO A 355 -22.85 10.45 -2.26
C PRO A 355 -23.20 9.77 -0.93
N TYR A 356 -22.21 9.27 -0.18
CA TYR A 356 -22.42 8.63 1.13
C TYR A 356 -22.93 9.57 2.23
N LEU A 357 -22.99 10.89 2.01
CA LEU A 357 -23.66 11.79 2.96
C LEU A 357 -25.19 11.62 2.92
N ASP A 358 -25.72 11.07 1.82
CA ASP A 358 -27.14 10.75 1.66
C ASP A 358 -28.05 11.92 2.05
N ARG A 359 -27.76 13.08 1.43
CA ARG A 359 -28.54 14.31 1.49
C ARG A 359 -28.14 15.22 0.33
N ASP A 360 -28.95 16.24 0.05
CA ASP A 360 -28.60 17.30 -0.88
C ASP A 360 -27.59 18.29 -0.27
N ALA A 361 -26.86 18.98 -1.14
CA ALA A 361 -25.94 20.03 -0.74
C ALA A 361 -26.72 21.24 -0.21
N GLU A 362 -26.25 21.78 0.92
CA GLU A 362 -26.82 22.96 1.57
C GLU A 362 -25.89 24.18 1.41
N ASP A 363 -26.40 25.39 1.63
CA ASP A 363 -25.56 26.60 1.58
C ASP A 363 -24.43 26.58 2.62
N SER A 364 -24.64 25.90 3.75
CA SER A 364 -23.63 25.68 4.79
C SER A 364 -22.42 24.88 4.27
N ASP A 365 -22.60 23.97 3.30
CA ASP A 365 -21.53 23.15 2.73
C ASP A 365 -20.51 23.99 1.94
N LYS A 366 -20.89 25.16 1.42
CA LYS A 366 -19.95 26.08 0.75
C LYS A 366 -18.77 26.44 1.65
N GLN A 367 -19.03 26.61 2.93
CA GLN A 367 -18.02 26.89 3.95
C GLN A 367 -17.54 25.60 4.65
N ALA A 368 -18.48 24.73 5.03
CA ALA A 368 -18.18 23.53 5.81
C ALA A 368 -17.32 22.52 5.05
N TYR A 369 -17.47 22.41 3.72
CA TYR A 369 -16.72 21.52 2.85
C TYR A 369 -15.48 22.17 2.23
N ASN A 370 -14.93 23.19 2.90
CA ASN A 370 -13.63 23.77 2.59
C ASN A 370 -12.81 24.01 3.86
N ASN A 371 -11.49 23.86 3.74
CA ASN A 371 -10.56 24.20 4.80
C ASN A 371 -10.56 25.71 5.04
N VAL A 372 -10.32 26.16 6.28
CA VAL A 372 -10.26 27.60 6.61
C VAL A 372 -9.15 28.33 5.85
N TYR A 373 -8.10 27.60 5.46
CA TYR A 373 -6.96 28.08 4.71
C TYR A 373 -7.04 27.76 3.21
N ALA A 374 -8.19 27.29 2.71
CA ALA A 374 -8.31 26.87 1.32
C ALA A 374 -8.03 28.03 0.34
N ALA A 375 -7.14 27.79 -0.61
CA ALA A 375 -6.73 28.71 -1.65
C ALA A 375 -6.66 27.98 -3.00
N GLY A 376 -6.68 28.73 -4.11
CA GLY A 376 -6.57 28.16 -5.45
C GLY A 376 -7.74 27.23 -5.82
N SER A 377 -8.73 27.76 -6.55
CA SER A 377 -9.85 26.97 -7.09
C SER A 377 -9.30 25.85 -7.97
N GLY A 378 -9.60 24.61 -7.60
CA GLY A 378 -8.72 23.50 -7.93
C GLY A 378 -9.36 22.13 -7.95
N SER A 379 -10.13 21.85 -6.92
CA SER A 379 -10.49 20.50 -6.52
C SER A 379 -11.97 20.23 -6.74
N VAL A 380 -12.33 19.00 -7.07
CA VAL A 380 -13.73 18.57 -7.02
C VAL A 380 -14.08 18.09 -5.62
N ALA A 381 -13.16 17.42 -4.93
CA ALA A 381 -13.37 16.94 -3.57
C ALA A 381 -12.50 17.71 -2.56
N ALA A 382 -13.01 17.90 -1.34
CA ALA A 382 -12.27 18.57 -0.29
C ALA A 382 -11.16 17.67 0.28
N PRO A 383 -9.97 18.23 0.60
CA PRO A 383 -8.99 17.53 1.43
C PRO A 383 -9.45 17.53 2.90
N THR A 384 -10.26 16.55 3.24
CA THR A 384 -11.14 16.55 4.42
C THR A 384 -10.44 16.45 5.77
N ALA A 385 -9.20 15.95 5.80
CA ALA A 385 -8.39 15.94 7.03
C ALA A 385 -8.06 17.36 7.52
N GLY A 386 -8.07 18.34 6.63
CA GLY A 386 -7.87 19.75 6.95
C GLY A 386 -9.07 20.43 7.61
N LEU A 387 -10.27 19.85 7.51
CA LEU A 387 -11.52 20.48 7.95
C LEU A 387 -11.58 20.63 9.48
N HIS A 388 -10.74 19.90 10.20
CA HIS A 388 -10.63 19.93 11.66
C HIS A 388 -9.81 21.12 12.17
N PHE A 389 -9.10 21.82 11.29
CA PHE A 389 -8.29 22.98 11.67
C PHE A 389 -9.12 24.25 11.66
N THR A 390 -8.93 25.05 12.72
CA THR A 390 -9.53 26.38 12.87
C THR A 390 -8.47 27.47 12.71
N ASP A 391 -8.90 28.69 12.42
CA ASP A 391 -7.99 29.85 12.37
C ASP A 391 -7.27 30.06 13.71
N GLU A 392 -7.95 29.80 14.84
CA GLU A 392 -7.36 29.86 16.18
C GLU A 392 -6.24 28.82 16.36
N LEU A 393 -6.47 27.57 15.95
CA LEU A 393 -5.47 26.51 16.05
C LEU A 393 -4.25 26.80 15.17
N LEU A 394 -4.47 27.25 13.94
CA LEU A 394 -3.40 27.61 13.01
C LEU A 394 -2.59 28.81 13.53
N SER A 395 -3.26 29.79 14.12
CA SER A 395 -2.59 30.92 14.76
C SER A 395 -1.71 30.48 15.94
N LYS A 396 -2.10 29.45 16.70
CA LYS A 396 -1.28 28.88 17.79
C LYS A 396 -0.09 28.07 17.29
N ILE A 397 -0.23 27.39 16.15
CA ILE A 397 0.86 26.63 15.51
C ILE A 397 1.94 27.56 14.95
N GLY A 398 1.54 28.73 14.43
CA GLY A 398 2.44 29.71 13.84
C GLY A 398 2.70 29.44 12.36
N ALA A 399 2.58 30.48 11.54
CA ALA A 399 2.69 30.39 10.09
C ALA A 399 4.05 29.86 9.63
N GLU A 400 5.11 30.07 10.40
CA GLU A 400 6.48 29.60 10.14
C GLU A 400 6.62 28.08 10.21
N ASN A 401 5.73 27.39 10.95
CA ASN A 401 5.71 25.94 11.11
C ASN A 401 4.70 25.25 10.18
N THR A 402 4.07 25.98 9.26
CA THR A 402 3.08 25.43 8.33
C THR A 402 3.49 25.62 6.88
N SER A 403 3.36 24.58 6.05
CA SER A 403 3.51 24.68 4.60
C SER A 403 2.31 24.16 3.83
N PHE A 404 2.11 24.73 2.64
CA PHE A 404 0.97 24.43 1.78
C PHE A 404 1.42 23.84 0.44
N LEU A 405 0.71 22.80 0.02
CA LEU A 405 0.77 22.23 -1.32
C LEU A 405 -0.64 22.19 -1.89
N SER A 406 -0.78 22.11 -3.21
CA SER A 406 -2.07 21.88 -3.86
C SER A 406 -2.04 20.56 -4.61
N LEU A 407 -2.95 19.64 -4.27
CA LEU A 407 -3.35 18.54 -5.14
C LEU A 407 -4.84 18.67 -5.42
N HIS A 408 -5.16 18.78 -6.70
CA HIS A 408 -6.51 18.87 -7.22
C HIS A 408 -7.12 17.48 -7.24
N VAL A 409 -8.00 17.22 -6.26
CA VAL A 409 -8.64 15.92 -6.07
C VAL A 409 -9.84 15.83 -7.00
N GLY A 410 -9.81 14.85 -7.91
CA GLY A 410 -10.96 14.52 -8.75
C GLY A 410 -12.02 13.71 -7.99
N ALA A 411 -13.23 13.64 -8.54
CA ALA A 411 -14.30 12.80 -7.96
C ALA A 411 -13.99 11.30 -8.01
N GLY A 412 -12.96 10.88 -8.77
CA GLY A 412 -12.46 9.50 -8.78
C GLY A 412 -12.06 8.97 -7.40
N THR A 413 -11.78 9.83 -6.42
CA THR A 413 -11.55 9.40 -5.02
C THR A 413 -12.79 8.81 -4.34
N PHE A 414 -13.99 9.01 -4.90
CA PHE A 414 -15.23 8.45 -4.35
C PHE A 414 -15.52 7.03 -4.85
N LYS A 415 -14.82 6.56 -5.89
CA LYS A 415 -15.03 5.22 -6.44
C LYS A 415 -14.45 4.14 -5.52
N PRO A 416 -15.22 3.10 -5.17
CA PRO A 416 -14.68 1.93 -4.50
C PRO A 416 -13.73 1.16 -5.42
N VAL A 417 -12.80 0.42 -4.83
CA VAL A 417 -11.95 -0.54 -5.52
C VAL A 417 -12.75 -1.82 -5.72
N VAL A 418 -13.26 -2.02 -6.92
CA VAL A 418 -14.11 -3.17 -7.28
C VAL A 418 -13.33 -4.41 -7.75
N THR A 419 -12.00 -4.34 -7.81
CA THR A 419 -11.15 -5.45 -8.25
C THR A 419 -10.80 -6.36 -7.07
N GLU A 420 -10.71 -7.67 -7.29
CA GLU A 420 -10.31 -8.62 -6.24
C GLU A 420 -8.87 -8.35 -5.75
N ASP A 421 -7.98 -8.05 -6.70
CA ASP A 421 -6.61 -7.61 -6.43
C ASP A 421 -6.53 -6.09 -6.55
N ALA A 422 -6.07 -5.41 -5.50
CA ALA A 422 -5.92 -3.96 -5.48
C ALA A 422 -4.99 -3.45 -6.60
N ARG A 423 -4.03 -4.25 -7.06
CA ARG A 423 -3.05 -3.84 -8.06
C ARG A 423 -3.62 -3.70 -9.47
N ASP A 424 -4.79 -4.29 -9.71
CA ASP A 424 -5.50 -4.21 -10.98
C ASP A 424 -6.38 -2.95 -11.06
N HIS A 425 -6.54 -2.23 -9.94
CA HIS A 425 -7.20 -0.94 -9.93
C HIS A 425 -6.35 0.12 -10.64
N SER A 426 -6.95 0.82 -11.58
CA SER A 426 -6.33 1.96 -12.26
C SER A 426 -6.55 3.23 -11.45
N MET A 427 -5.49 3.80 -10.91
CA MET A 427 -5.55 5.08 -10.20
C MET A 427 -5.80 6.23 -11.19
N HIS A 428 -6.82 7.02 -10.93
CA HIS A 428 -7.00 8.29 -11.61
C HIS A 428 -5.82 9.22 -11.31
N GLY A 429 -5.29 9.85 -12.36
CA GLY A 429 -4.24 10.85 -12.20
C GLY A 429 -4.80 12.15 -11.62
N GLU A 430 -4.07 12.76 -10.71
CA GLU A 430 -4.42 14.04 -10.09
C GLU A 430 -3.31 15.06 -10.36
N ASN A 431 -3.69 16.32 -10.54
CA ASN A 431 -2.75 17.40 -10.82
C ASN A 431 -2.31 18.06 -9.51
N PHE A 432 -1.02 18.23 -9.32
CA PHE A 432 -0.46 19.02 -8.21
C PHE A 432 0.20 20.29 -8.70
N SER A 433 0.21 21.30 -7.84
CA SER A 433 0.94 22.54 -7.98
C SER A 433 1.47 22.94 -6.61
N VAL A 434 2.78 23.14 -6.50
CA VAL A 434 3.41 23.52 -5.23
C VAL A 434 4.34 24.69 -5.46
N ASN A 435 4.18 25.75 -4.67
CA ASN A 435 5.07 26.90 -4.73
C ASN A 435 6.48 26.51 -4.27
N VAL A 436 7.51 26.98 -4.98
CA VAL A 436 8.91 26.65 -4.66
C VAL A 436 9.31 27.19 -3.29
N ARG A 437 8.76 28.30 -2.82
CA ARG A 437 8.96 28.78 -1.44
C ARG A 437 8.50 27.75 -0.41
N GLU A 438 7.33 27.16 -0.60
CA GLU A 438 6.79 26.15 0.33
C GLU A 438 7.64 24.87 0.32
N LEU A 439 8.11 24.43 -0.85
CA LEU A 439 9.05 23.31 -0.94
C LEU A 439 10.38 23.60 -0.23
N ASN A 440 10.92 24.81 -0.35
CA ASN A 440 12.13 25.19 0.40
C ASN A 440 11.90 25.10 1.92
N ARG A 441 10.76 25.57 2.43
CA ARG A 441 10.44 25.48 3.87
C ARG A 441 10.32 24.04 4.36
N ILE A 442 9.75 23.15 3.54
CA ILE A 442 9.70 21.71 3.80
C ILE A 442 11.11 21.13 3.83
N ILE A 443 11.94 21.44 2.83
CA ILE A 443 13.34 20.98 2.73
C ILE A 443 14.15 21.44 3.94
N ASP A 444 14.05 22.72 4.32
CA ASP A 444 14.76 23.30 5.46
C ASP A 444 14.35 22.61 6.77
N SER A 445 13.07 22.27 6.91
CA SER A 445 12.55 21.54 8.08
C SER A 445 13.08 20.11 8.14
N ILE A 446 13.15 19.42 6.99
CA ILE A 446 13.76 18.09 6.87
C ILE A 446 15.24 18.14 7.24
N ASP A 447 15.99 19.10 6.69
CA ASP A 447 17.43 19.27 6.93
C ASP A 447 17.73 19.63 8.39
N SER A 448 16.83 20.38 9.04
CA SER A 448 16.92 20.74 10.46
C SER A 448 16.49 19.60 11.39
N GLY A 449 16.03 18.47 10.85
CA GLY A 449 15.57 17.33 11.64
C GLY A 449 14.24 17.56 12.38
N LYS A 450 13.44 18.55 11.97
CA LYS A 450 12.10 18.76 12.55
C LYS A 450 11.21 17.54 12.26
N ARG A 451 10.26 17.28 13.16
CA ARG A 451 9.18 16.31 12.88
C ARG A 451 8.29 16.87 11.78
N MET A 452 7.90 16.04 10.82
CA MET A 452 7.02 16.43 9.72
C MET A 452 5.66 15.79 9.94
N ILE A 453 4.63 16.61 10.16
CA ILE A 453 3.24 16.15 10.26
C ILE A 453 2.54 16.45 8.95
N VAL A 454 2.05 15.43 8.27
CA VAL A 454 1.36 15.58 7.00
C VAL A 454 -0.14 15.45 7.21
N VAL A 455 -0.90 16.47 6.80
CA VAL A 455 -2.35 16.51 6.95
C VAL A 455 -3.02 16.07 5.65
N GLY A 456 -3.60 14.87 5.68
CA GLY A 456 -4.35 14.25 4.60
C GLY A 456 -3.52 13.27 3.76
N THR A 457 -4.16 12.17 3.36
CA THR A 457 -3.62 11.18 2.41
C THR A 457 -3.23 11.80 1.07
N THR A 458 -3.97 12.81 0.63
CA THR A 458 -3.70 13.61 -0.56
C THR A 458 -2.34 14.32 -0.46
N SER A 459 -2.08 15.04 0.63
CA SER A 459 -0.78 15.69 0.87
C SER A 459 0.36 14.68 0.94
N SER A 460 0.10 13.53 1.57
CA SER A 460 1.07 12.43 1.63
C SER A 460 1.44 11.92 0.25
N ARG A 461 0.46 11.63 -0.62
CA ARG A 461 0.71 11.22 -2.00
C ARG A 461 1.49 12.27 -2.78
N THR A 462 1.18 13.57 -2.62
CA THR A 462 1.94 14.64 -3.30
C THR A 462 3.42 14.65 -2.90
N LEU A 463 3.73 14.57 -1.60
CA LEU A 463 5.11 14.58 -1.11
C LEU A 463 5.90 13.35 -1.56
N GLU A 464 5.28 12.17 -1.46
CA GLU A 464 5.86 10.93 -1.94
C GLU A 464 6.10 10.96 -3.46
N SER A 465 5.17 11.55 -4.22
CA SER A 465 5.32 11.71 -5.66
C SER A 465 6.44 12.70 -6.02
N LEU A 466 6.54 13.82 -5.33
CA LEU A 466 7.64 14.79 -5.49
C LEU A 466 9.00 14.14 -5.19
N TYR A 467 9.08 13.29 -4.17
CA TYR A 467 10.29 12.51 -3.91
C TYR A 467 10.67 11.64 -5.12
N TRP A 468 9.74 10.85 -5.66
CA TRP A 468 10.05 9.97 -6.79
C TRP A 468 10.35 10.74 -8.07
N CYS A 469 9.68 11.86 -8.33
CA CYS A 469 10.05 12.78 -9.42
C CYS A 469 11.47 13.31 -9.23
N GLY A 470 11.86 13.66 -8.01
CA GLY A 470 13.23 14.05 -7.68
C GLY A 470 14.26 12.95 -7.96
N VAL A 471 13.96 11.71 -7.56
CA VAL A 471 14.80 10.54 -7.86
C VAL A 471 14.91 10.33 -9.38
N LYS A 472 13.80 10.46 -10.12
CA LYS A 472 13.78 10.37 -11.59
C LYS A 472 14.71 11.43 -12.22
N ILE A 473 14.63 12.68 -11.77
CA ILE A 473 15.52 13.77 -12.22
C ILE A 473 16.99 13.47 -11.89
N LEU A 474 17.28 12.96 -10.69
CA LEU A 474 18.64 12.67 -10.26
C LEU A 474 19.27 11.51 -11.04
N ARG A 475 18.48 10.54 -11.47
CA ARG A 475 18.97 9.38 -12.25
C ARG A 475 19.06 9.65 -13.74
N ASN A 476 18.02 10.27 -14.30
CA ASN A 476 17.86 10.38 -15.75
C ASN A 476 18.24 11.77 -16.28
N GLY A 477 18.54 12.72 -15.40
CA GLY A 477 18.64 14.13 -15.72
C GLY A 477 17.27 14.78 -15.87
N ILE A 478 17.26 16.10 -16.11
CA ILE A 478 16.04 16.82 -16.44
C ILE A 478 15.74 16.55 -17.90
N ASP A 479 14.59 15.94 -18.19
CA ASP A 479 14.10 15.88 -19.56
C ASP A 479 13.71 17.30 -19.99
N LYS A 480 14.43 17.84 -20.98
CA LYS A 480 14.19 19.19 -21.51
C LYS A 480 12.87 19.28 -22.29
N HIS A 481 12.25 18.16 -22.64
CA HIS A 481 10.97 18.09 -23.33
C HIS A 481 9.78 17.96 -22.37
N GLU A 482 10.01 17.59 -21.11
CA GLU A 482 8.95 17.42 -20.12
C GLU A 482 8.61 18.77 -19.46
N LYS A 483 7.53 19.41 -19.91
CA LYS A 483 7.09 20.74 -19.41
C LYS A 483 6.51 20.71 -17.99
N SER A 484 6.12 19.53 -17.50
CA SER A 484 5.41 19.31 -16.23
C SER A 484 5.83 17.97 -15.66
N LEU A 485 5.98 17.84 -14.33
CA LEU A 485 6.35 16.58 -13.73
C LEU A 485 5.26 15.53 -13.92
N SER A 486 5.67 14.28 -14.12
CA SER A 486 4.74 13.15 -14.13
C SER A 486 5.29 11.99 -13.31
N LEU A 487 4.40 11.36 -12.53
CA LEU A 487 4.68 10.09 -11.89
C LEU A 487 3.53 9.12 -12.11
N GLY A 488 3.81 8.04 -12.84
CA GLY A 488 2.87 6.96 -13.08
C GLY A 488 2.64 6.07 -11.87
N GLN A 489 1.54 5.33 -11.88
CA GLN A 489 1.05 4.48 -10.80
C GLN A 489 2.10 3.55 -10.19
N ASN A 490 2.90 2.90 -11.04
CA ASN A 490 3.90 1.90 -10.65
C ASN A 490 5.34 2.34 -10.95
N GLU A 491 5.55 3.57 -11.41
CA GLU A 491 6.87 4.06 -11.85
C GLU A 491 7.87 4.11 -10.69
N TRP A 492 7.40 4.35 -9.46
CA TRP A 492 8.20 4.32 -8.25
C TRP A 492 8.94 2.98 -8.05
N ALA A 493 8.35 1.86 -8.47
CA ALA A 493 8.94 0.54 -8.27
C ALA A 493 10.21 0.36 -9.10
N GLN A 494 10.20 0.84 -10.35
CA GLN A 494 11.40 0.86 -11.20
C GLN A 494 12.46 1.81 -10.63
N LEU A 495 12.03 2.99 -10.17
CA LEU A 495 12.91 3.95 -9.51
C LEU A 495 13.48 3.41 -8.19
N ALA A 496 12.86 2.44 -7.53
CA ALA A 496 13.42 1.79 -6.35
C ALA A 496 14.54 0.79 -6.70
N LEU A 497 14.47 0.10 -7.84
CA LEU A 497 15.27 -1.10 -8.16
C LEU A 497 16.69 -0.89 -8.73
N GLY A 498 17.26 0.32 -8.72
CA GLY A 498 18.38 0.60 -9.64
C GLY A 498 19.36 1.71 -9.26
N GLY A 499 19.71 1.91 -7.99
CA GLY A 499 20.77 2.88 -7.67
C GLY A 499 20.95 3.15 -6.19
N ARG A 500 21.76 4.18 -5.88
CA ARG A 500 21.89 4.69 -4.51
C ARG A 500 20.53 5.15 -4.00
N ASP A 501 20.33 4.97 -2.70
CA ASP A 501 19.23 5.60 -2.01
C ASP A 501 19.46 7.11 -1.92
N TYR A 502 18.41 7.89 -2.18
CA TYR A 502 18.40 9.33 -2.00
C TYR A 502 17.65 9.68 -0.73
N SER A 503 18.11 10.69 -0.01
CA SER A 503 17.33 11.28 1.09
C SER A 503 16.14 12.09 0.54
N ALA A 504 15.12 12.28 1.38
CA ALA A 504 13.98 13.14 1.04
C ALA A 504 14.42 14.54 0.60
N SER A 505 15.37 15.13 1.34
CA SER A 505 15.95 16.45 1.04
C SER A 505 16.65 16.48 -0.33
N GLU A 506 17.50 15.50 -0.65
CA GLU A 506 18.18 15.44 -1.96
C GLU A 506 17.19 15.38 -3.12
N ALA A 507 16.16 14.53 -3.01
CA ALA A 507 15.14 14.37 -4.04
C ALA A 507 14.32 15.66 -4.23
N LEU A 508 13.83 16.27 -3.15
CA LEU A 508 13.05 17.51 -3.23
C LEU A 508 13.90 18.68 -3.76
N LYS A 509 15.18 18.78 -3.39
CA LYS A 509 16.11 19.77 -3.95
C LYS A 509 16.29 19.62 -5.46
N ALA A 510 16.28 18.39 -5.97
CA ALA A 510 16.38 18.15 -7.41
C ALA A 510 15.17 18.69 -8.17
N VAL A 511 13.98 18.58 -7.59
CA VAL A 511 12.72 19.08 -8.19
C VAL A 511 12.71 20.60 -8.33
N ILE A 512 13.27 21.33 -7.37
CA ILE A 512 13.29 22.80 -7.38
C ILE A 512 14.54 23.41 -8.02
N LYS A 513 15.48 22.59 -8.48
CA LYS A 513 16.77 23.06 -8.99
C LYS A 513 16.59 24.02 -10.18
N GLY A 514 17.13 25.23 -10.06
CA GLY A 514 17.08 26.25 -11.10
C GLY A 514 15.77 27.03 -11.17
N LYS A 515 14.86 26.87 -10.20
CA LYS A 515 13.62 27.63 -10.07
C LYS A 515 13.77 28.76 -9.03
N SER A 516 13.07 29.87 -9.26
CA SER A 516 12.91 30.97 -8.32
C SER A 516 11.89 30.62 -7.22
N GLN A 517 11.95 31.29 -6.07
CA GLN A 517 10.99 31.09 -4.98
C GLN A 517 9.53 31.43 -5.36
N ASN A 518 9.32 32.27 -6.39
CA ASN A 518 7.99 32.61 -6.87
C ASN A 518 7.47 31.63 -7.93
N ASP A 519 8.29 30.69 -8.38
CA ASP A 519 7.89 29.69 -9.37
C ASP A 519 7.03 28.59 -8.72
N PHE A 520 6.34 27.83 -9.56
CA PHE A 520 5.59 26.65 -9.17
C PHE A 520 6.20 25.37 -9.76
N VAL A 521 6.13 24.31 -8.98
CA VAL A 521 6.36 22.94 -9.42
C VAL A 521 5.00 22.33 -9.69
N GLN A 522 4.73 22.06 -10.96
CA GLN A 522 3.46 21.47 -11.41
C GLN A 522 3.68 20.07 -11.95
N GLY A 523 2.69 19.21 -11.75
CA GLY A 523 2.75 17.85 -12.23
C GLY A 523 1.45 17.08 -12.12
N ARG A 524 1.50 15.84 -12.60
CA ARG A 524 0.41 14.87 -12.47
C ARG A 524 0.94 13.60 -11.79
N THR A 525 0.15 13.06 -10.86
CA THR A 525 0.49 11.81 -10.18
C THR A 525 -0.68 10.84 -10.23
N SER A 526 -0.39 9.58 -10.53
CA SER A 526 -1.31 8.45 -10.31
C SER A 526 -0.74 7.45 -9.30
N LEU A 527 0.18 7.90 -8.43
CA LEU A 527 0.86 7.06 -7.45
C LEU A 527 -0.15 6.28 -6.61
N MET A 528 -0.06 4.94 -6.67
CA MET A 528 -0.84 4.04 -5.84
C MET A 528 0.02 3.55 -4.68
N ILE A 529 -0.34 3.96 -3.47
CA ILE A 529 0.31 3.48 -2.24
C ILE A 529 -0.48 2.30 -1.71
N VAL A 530 0.15 1.13 -1.72
CA VAL A 530 -0.47 -0.13 -1.29
C VAL A 530 0.41 -0.87 -0.28
N PRO A 531 -0.21 -1.62 0.64
CA PRO A 531 0.51 -2.34 1.69
C PRO A 531 1.42 -3.43 1.13
N GLY A 532 2.46 -3.76 1.91
CA GLY A 532 3.42 -4.82 1.58
C GLY A 532 4.48 -4.44 0.55
N THR A 533 4.20 -3.51 -0.37
CA THR A 533 5.15 -3.11 -1.42
C THR A 533 5.69 -1.69 -1.26
N TYR A 534 4.87 -0.75 -0.81
CA TYR A 534 5.27 0.65 -0.70
C TYR A 534 5.93 0.95 0.64
N ASP A 535 7.02 1.73 0.59
CA ASP A 535 7.70 2.26 1.78
C ASP A 535 7.83 3.77 1.67
N PHE A 536 7.11 4.49 2.52
CA PHE A 536 7.13 5.96 2.57
C PHE A 536 8.55 6.50 2.74
N LYS A 537 8.86 7.54 1.98
CA LYS A 537 10.19 8.16 1.89
C LYS A 537 10.24 9.54 2.53
N VAL A 538 9.08 10.19 2.70
CA VAL A 538 8.97 11.53 3.26
C VAL A 538 8.07 11.55 4.50
N VAL A 539 7.00 10.74 4.53
CA VAL A 539 5.95 10.86 5.55
C VAL A 539 6.12 9.87 6.71
N ASP A 540 6.28 10.40 7.93
CA ASP A 540 6.42 9.62 9.17
C ASP A 540 5.25 9.82 10.17
N GLU A 541 4.59 10.98 10.12
CA GLU A 541 3.40 11.30 10.91
C GLU A 541 2.28 11.78 9.97
N LEU A 542 1.11 11.13 10.03
CA LEU A 542 -0.03 11.35 9.15
C LEU A 542 -1.29 11.68 9.97
N VAL A 543 -1.90 12.82 9.69
CA VAL A 543 -3.25 13.18 10.17
C VAL A 543 -4.24 12.89 9.05
N THR A 544 -5.27 12.11 9.32
CA THR A 544 -6.28 11.75 8.31
C THR A 544 -7.65 11.46 8.93
N ASN A 545 -8.72 11.37 8.15
CA ASN A 545 -10.01 10.87 8.61
C ASN A 545 -10.03 9.33 8.67
N PHE A 546 -11.08 8.76 9.26
CA PHE A 546 -11.43 7.36 9.01
C PHE A 546 -11.94 7.19 7.57
N HIS A 547 -11.54 6.12 6.91
CA HIS A 547 -11.78 5.91 5.47
C HIS A 547 -12.78 4.81 5.20
N ALA A 548 -13.53 4.94 4.10
CA ALA A 548 -14.49 3.92 3.66
C ALA A 548 -13.81 2.56 3.43
N PRO A 549 -14.53 1.44 3.67
CA PRO A 549 -14.05 0.12 3.27
C PRO A 549 -13.83 0.08 1.76
N ASP A 550 -12.98 -0.84 1.31
CA ASP A 550 -12.72 -1.08 -0.12
C ASP A 550 -12.26 0.17 -0.89
N SER A 551 -11.62 1.12 -0.20
CA SER A 551 -11.12 2.36 -0.79
C SER A 551 -9.60 2.36 -0.95
N THR A 552 -9.10 3.12 -1.93
CA THR A 552 -7.66 3.34 -2.10
C THR A 552 -7.03 4.04 -0.90
N LEU A 553 -7.80 4.85 -0.18
CA LEU A 553 -7.39 5.48 1.07
C LEU A 553 -7.18 4.46 2.19
N MET A 554 -8.03 3.43 2.27
CA MET A 554 -7.87 2.31 3.21
C MET A 554 -6.58 1.53 2.95
N LEU A 555 -6.22 1.34 1.67
CA LEU A 555 -4.94 0.73 1.29
C LEU A 555 -3.74 1.59 1.70
N LEU A 556 -3.81 2.92 1.50
CA LEU A 556 -2.74 3.83 1.88
C LEU A 556 -2.48 3.83 3.38
N VAL A 557 -3.52 3.95 4.21
CA VAL A 557 -3.34 3.89 5.68
C VAL A 557 -2.86 2.52 6.15
N SER A 558 -3.27 1.44 5.46
CA SER A 558 -2.77 0.08 5.71
C SER A 558 -1.29 -0.07 5.36
N ALA A 559 -0.84 0.57 4.28
CA ALA A 559 0.58 0.65 3.94
C ALA A 559 1.36 1.45 4.99
N PHE A 560 0.79 2.56 5.47
CA PHE A 560 1.41 3.44 6.46
C PHE A 560 1.62 2.76 7.81
N LEU A 561 0.60 2.06 8.32
CA LEU A 561 0.66 1.28 9.56
C LEU A 561 1.29 -0.12 9.36
N GLY A 562 1.60 -0.48 8.12
CA GLY A 562 2.24 -1.74 7.73
C GLY A 562 1.38 -2.99 7.88
N SER A 563 0.07 -2.86 8.11
CA SER A 563 -0.84 -3.99 8.27
C SER A 563 -2.30 -3.59 8.11
N GLY A 564 -3.00 -4.18 7.13
CA GLY A 564 -4.46 -4.00 6.98
C GLY A 564 -5.25 -4.47 8.20
N ARG A 565 -4.79 -5.55 8.86
CA ARG A 565 -5.42 -6.05 10.10
C ARG A 565 -5.39 -4.99 11.21
N LYS A 566 -4.22 -4.37 11.44
CA LYS A 566 -4.10 -3.32 12.47
C LYS A 566 -5.05 -2.16 12.22
N VAL A 567 -5.20 -1.73 10.96
CA VAL A 567 -6.15 -0.64 10.63
C VAL A 567 -7.58 -1.06 10.92
N ARG A 568 -7.97 -2.27 10.52
CA ARG A 568 -9.32 -2.78 10.81
C ARG A 568 -9.59 -2.87 12.30
N ASP A 569 -8.64 -3.39 13.09
CA ASP A 569 -8.79 -3.49 14.53
C ASP A 569 -9.01 -2.10 15.17
N VAL A 570 -8.20 -1.11 14.76
CA VAL A 570 -8.35 0.29 15.18
C VAL A 570 -9.70 0.88 14.76
N TYR A 571 -10.17 0.60 13.55
CA TYR A 571 -11.45 1.11 13.05
C TYR A 571 -12.64 0.42 13.74
N HIS A 572 -12.55 -0.87 14.05
CA HIS A 572 -13.55 -1.58 14.84
C HIS A 572 -13.64 -1.03 16.27
N GLU A 573 -12.50 -0.79 16.90
CA GLU A 573 -12.42 -0.13 18.21
C GLU A 573 -13.06 1.26 18.17
N ALA A 574 -12.70 2.08 17.18
CA ALA A 574 -13.26 3.40 16.99
C ALA A 574 -14.78 3.39 16.82
N GLN A 575 -15.34 2.49 15.98
CA GLN A 575 -16.79 2.34 15.84
C GLN A 575 -17.47 1.93 17.16
N ASN A 576 -16.85 1.04 17.94
CA ASN A 576 -17.39 0.62 19.24
C ASN A 576 -17.35 1.75 20.28
N MET A 577 -16.42 2.69 20.13
CA MET A 577 -16.32 3.88 20.97
C MET A 577 -17.14 5.07 20.44
N GLY A 578 -17.92 4.90 19.37
CA GLY A 578 -18.77 5.96 18.81
C GLY A 578 -17.99 7.06 18.10
N TYR A 579 -16.84 6.74 17.51
CA TYR A 579 -16.19 7.66 16.57
C TYR A 579 -17.02 7.78 15.30
N ARG A 580 -16.98 8.98 14.72
CA ARG A 580 -17.65 9.30 13.46
C ARG A 580 -16.67 9.14 12.29
N PHE A 581 -17.14 8.69 11.14
CA PHE A 581 -16.32 8.24 10.02
C PHE A 581 -16.46 9.15 8.79
N LEU A 582 -15.54 8.98 7.84
CA LEU A 582 -15.50 9.66 6.54
C LEU A 582 -15.24 11.17 6.64
N SER A 583 -15.61 11.93 5.60
CA SER A 583 -15.18 13.32 5.38
C SER A 583 -15.43 14.26 6.56
N TYR A 584 -16.60 14.18 7.19
CA TYR A 584 -16.98 15.01 8.32
C TYR A 584 -16.80 14.32 9.68
N GLY A 585 -16.22 13.12 9.68
CA GLY A 585 -16.01 12.30 10.85
C GLY A 585 -14.93 12.84 11.79
N ASP A 586 -14.42 11.97 12.64
CA ASP A 586 -13.34 12.23 13.58
C ASP A 586 -11.97 11.94 12.95
N VAL A 587 -10.91 12.26 13.70
CA VAL A 587 -9.54 12.33 13.18
C VAL A 587 -8.70 11.16 13.68
N CYS A 588 -7.83 10.66 12.80
CA CYS A 588 -6.74 9.76 13.09
C CYS A 588 -5.40 10.50 13.05
N PHE A 589 -4.52 10.27 14.02
CA PHE A 589 -3.11 10.64 14.01
C PHE A 589 -2.27 9.38 14.05
N PHE A 590 -1.60 9.05 12.96
CA PHE A 590 -0.77 7.87 12.83
C PHE A 590 0.70 8.24 12.80
N SER A 591 1.51 7.56 13.60
CA SER A 591 2.97 7.64 13.54
C SER A 591 3.53 6.28 13.13
N ARG A 592 4.55 6.26 12.27
CA ARG A 592 5.29 5.03 11.95
C ARG A 592 6.71 5.08 12.49
N SER A 593 7.27 3.91 12.80
CA SER A 593 8.69 3.80 13.13
C SER A 593 9.52 4.02 11.87
N LYS A 594 10.53 4.92 11.93
CA LYS A 594 11.56 4.99 10.89
C LYS A 594 12.26 3.64 10.83
N LYS A 595 12.27 2.98 9.67
CA LYS A 595 13.21 1.89 9.44
C LYS A 595 14.59 2.53 9.53
N ARG A 596 15.32 2.27 10.62
CA ARG A 596 16.74 2.64 10.72
C ARG A 596 17.43 2.05 9.50
N LYS A 597 17.96 2.91 8.63
CA LYS A 597 18.88 2.50 7.57
C LYS A 597 20.18 2.01 8.18
#